data_AF-A0A7R9RW22-F1
#
_entry.id   AF-A0A7R9RW22-F1
#
_cell.length_a   1.000
_cell.length_b   1.000
_cell.length_c   1.000
_cell.angle_alpha   90.00
_cell.angle_beta   90.00
_cell.angle_gamma   90.00
#
_symmetry.space_group_name_H-M   'P 1'
#
loop_
_entity.id
_entity.type
_entity.pdbx_description
1 polymer ?
#
loop_
_entity_poly.entity_id
_entity_poly.type
_entity_poly.pdbx_seq_one_letter_code
_entity_poly.pdbx_strand_id
1 'polypeptide(L)'
;IIYTFKTYYIRRSVQWILDATDSQSISVMEAWKKFSIKHCIDIISLSLNEIKTSTLNACWKKIWPSAIETENIRETLENEIGAILEVAKSIGGEGFVDMASKDIEDLLVEEEVDEAELIEMASLDANQIDFEDAS
;
A
#
# COMPACT_ATOMS: atom_id res chain seq x y z
N ILE A 1 -4.84 -4.64 9.60
CA ILE A 1 -5.33 -3.49 8.79
C ILE A 1 -4.24 -2.95 7.89
N ILE A 2 -3.10 -2.50 8.44
CA ILE A 2 -1.99 -1.92 7.67
C ILE A 2 -1.50 -2.89 6.59
N TYR A 3 -1.18 -4.13 6.96
CA TYR A 3 -0.81 -5.19 6.01
C TYR A 3 -1.82 -5.33 4.84
N THR A 4 -3.11 -5.44 5.16
CA THR A 4 -4.18 -5.56 4.14
C THR A 4 -4.25 -4.34 3.24
N PHE A 5 -4.14 -3.14 3.82
CA PHE A 5 -4.09 -1.89 3.07
C PHE A 5 -2.89 -1.85 2.12
N LYS A 6 -1.68 -2.16 2.61
CA LYS A 6 -0.46 -2.21 1.78
C LYS A 6 -0.63 -3.17 0.60
N THR A 7 -1.24 -4.33 0.84
CA THR A 7 -1.47 -5.33 -0.21
C THR A 7 -2.35 -4.76 -1.33
N TYR A 8 -3.48 -4.15 -0.98
CA TYR A 8 -4.36 -3.52 -1.97
C TYR A 8 -3.69 -2.34 -2.69
N TYR A 9 -2.90 -1.54 -1.95
CA TYR A 9 -2.13 -0.44 -2.53
C TYR A 9 -1.12 -0.94 -3.57
N ILE A 10 -0.36 -1.98 -3.26
CA ILE A 10 0.62 -2.58 -4.19
C ILE A 10 -0.10 -3.10 -5.42
N ARG A 11 -1.17 -3.89 -5.26
CA ARG A 11 -1.93 -4.42 -6.41
C ARG A 11 -2.41 -3.33 -7.34
N ARG A 12 -3.00 -2.27 -6.78
CA ARG A 12 -3.53 -1.14 -7.56
C ARG A 12 -2.42 -0.34 -8.23
N SER A 13 -1.25 -0.23 -7.60
CA SER A 13 -0.09 0.44 -8.18
C SER A 13 0.46 -0.34 -9.38
N VAL A 14 0.62 -1.66 -9.24
CA VAL A 14 1.06 -2.53 -10.35
C VAL A 14 0.01 -2.53 -11.47
N GLN A 15 -1.29 -2.58 -11.13
CA GLN A 15 -2.37 -2.47 -12.13
C GLN A 15 -2.34 -1.12 -12.86
N TRP A 16 -2.09 -0.02 -12.17
CA TRP A 16 -1.97 1.29 -12.80
C TRP A 16 -0.83 1.32 -13.83
N ILE A 17 0.31 0.68 -13.52
CA ILE A 17 1.42 0.56 -14.46
C ILE A 17 0.98 -0.22 -15.70
N LEU A 18 0.35 -1.38 -15.51
CA LEU A 18 -0.16 -2.20 -16.62
C LEU A 18 -1.14 -1.40 -17.50
N ASP A 19 -2.10 -0.73 -16.89
CA ASP A 19 -3.09 0.08 -17.60
C ASP A 19 -2.42 1.22 -18.38
N ALA A 20 -1.40 1.87 -17.80
CA ALA A 20 -0.66 2.94 -18.45
C ALA A 20 0.19 2.43 -19.62
N THR A 21 0.86 1.28 -19.48
CA THR A 21 1.67 0.68 -20.54
C THR A 21 0.79 0.19 -21.69
N ASP A 22 -0.36 -0.43 -21.39
CA ASP A 22 -1.28 -0.93 -22.41
C ASP A 22 -1.98 0.19 -23.16
N SER A 23 -2.53 1.18 -22.43
CA SER A 23 -3.31 2.26 -23.02
C SER A 23 -2.48 3.24 -23.84
N GLN A 24 -1.22 3.47 -23.47
CA GLN A 24 -0.34 4.45 -24.12
C GLN A 24 0.77 3.80 -24.95
N SER A 25 0.90 2.46 -24.93
CA SER A 25 1.97 1.72 -25.59
C SER A 25 3.37 2.25 -25.21
N ILE A 26 3.56 2.56 -23.92
CA ILE A 26 4.81 3.08 -23.36
C ILE A 26 5.51 2.01 -22.52
N SER A 27 6.81 2.18 -22.30
CA SER A 27 7.56 1.33 -21.36
C SER A 27 7.17 1.59 -19.90
N VAL A 28 7.45 0.61 -19.02
CA VAL A 28 7.26 0.75 -17.57
C VAL A 28 7.99 1.98 -17.03
N MET A 29 9.21 2.27 -17.49
CA MET A 29 9.98 3.43 -17.05
C MET A 29 9.32 4.76 -17.45
N GLU A 30 8.71 4.81 -18.62
CA GLU A 30 7.96 5.98 -19.07
C GLU A 30 6.65 6.15 -18.31
N ALA A 31 5.95 5.05 -18.00
CA ALA A 31 4.77 5.07 -17.13
C ALA A 31 5.15 5.58 -15.73
N TRP A 32 6.25 5.08 -15.15
CA TRP A 32 6.77 5.52 -13.86
C TRP A 32 7.07 7.02 -13.82
N LYS A 33 7.68 7.57 -14.87
CA LYS A 33 7.94 9.02 -14.98
C LYS A 33 6.66 9.88 -15.03
N LYS A 34 5.53 9.29 -15.44
CA LYS A 34 4.21 9.95 -15.46
C LYS A 34 3.43 9.74 -14.15
N PHE A 35 3.86 8.81 -13.32
CA PHE A 35 3.25 8.57 -12.02
C PHE A 35 3.47 9.79 -11.13
N SER A 36 2.42 10.24 -10.46
CA SER A 36 2.41 11.51 -9.75
C SER A 36 1.73 11.35 -8.39
N ILE A 37 1.95 12.32 -7.50
CA ILE A 37 1.35 12.31 -6.15
C ILE A 37 -0.18 12.19 -6.22
N LYS A 38 -0.82 12.77 -7.24
CA LYS A 38 -2.26 12.62 -7.46
C LYS A 38 -2.63 11.13 -7.63
N HIS A 39 -1.91 10.41 -8.48
CA HIS A 39 -2.14 8.97 -8.69
C HIS A 39 -1.94 8.19 -7.39
N CYS A 40 -0.93 8.54 -6.57
CA CYS A 40 -0.75 7.94 -5.25
C CYS A 40 -1.99 8.13 -4.36
N ILE A 41 -2.50 9.37 -4.25
CA ILE A 41 -3.66 9.70 -3.42
C ILE A 41 -4.90 8.95 -3.91
N ASP A 42 -5.11 8.86 -5.23
CA ASP A 42 -6.22 8.11 -5.81
C ASP A 42 -6.11 6.62 -5.45
N ILE A 43 -4.93 6.02 -5.55
CA ILE A 43 -4.68 4.62 -5.18
C ILE A 43 -4.89 4.40 -3.67
N ILE A 44 -4.46 5.32 -2.81
CA ILE A 44 -4.71 5.25 -1.35
C ILE A 44 -6.22 5.21 -1.10
N SER A 45 -6.97 6.15 -1.68
CA SER A 45 -8.42 6.23 -1.53
C SER A 45 -9.11 4.94 -1.98
N LEU A 46 -8.75 4.44 -3.16
CA LEU A 46 -9.29 3.18 -3.69
C LEU A 46 -8.95 1.97 -2.81
N SER A 47 -7.72 1.92 -2.26
CA SER A 47 -7.27 0.83 -1.41
C SER A 47 -7.97 0.84 -0.05
N LEU A 48 -8.20 2.02 0.53
CA LEU A 48 -8.97 2.16 1.78
C LEU A 48 -10.42 1.72 1.60
N ASN A 49 -11.05 2.09 0.48
CA ASN A 49 -12.43 1.72 0.17
C ASN A 49 -12.63 0.20 -0.03
N GLU A 50 -11.56 -0.54 -0.30
CA GLU A 50 -11.59 -2.00 -0.47
C GLU A 50 -11.45 -2.75 0.87
N ILE A 51 -11.08 -2.06 1.95
CA ILE A 51 -11.00 -2.66 3.27
C ILE A 51 -12.43 -2.96 3.75
N LYS A 52 -12.72 -4.26 3.87
CA LYS A 52 -14.01 -4.74 4.38
C LYS A 52 -14.14 -4.51 5.88
N THR A 53 -15.37 -4.34 6.35
CA THR A 53 -15.70 -4.33 7.78
C THR A 53 -15.24 -5.61 8.48
N SER A 54 -15.25 -6.76 7.78
CA SER A 54 -14.72 -8.03 8.32
C SER A 54 -13.23 -7.95 8.68
N THR A 55 -12.43 -7.22 7.91
CA THR A 55 -11.01 -6.95 8.22
C THR A 55 -10.86 -6.11 9.48
N LEU A 56 -11.67 -5.06 9.63
CA LEU A 56 -11.68 -4.25 10.84
C LEU A 56 -12.07 -5.10 12.05
N ASN A 57 -13.21 -5.79 11.94
CA ASN A 57 -13.74 -6.70 12.96
C ASN A 57 -12.71 -7.74 13.42
N ALA A 58 -11.96 -8.36 12.51
CA ALA A 58 -10.94 -9.32 12.91
C ALA A 58 -9.76 -8.70 13.67
N CYS A 59 -9.40 -7.44 13.42
CA CYS A 59 -8.42 -6.74 14.25
C CYS A 59 -8.94 -6.54 15.67
N TRP A 60 -10.25 -6.28 15.83
CA TRP A 60 -10.89 -6.18 17.13
C TRP A 60 -11.09 -7.53 17.81
N LYS A 61 -11.02 -8.67 17.11
CA LYS A 61 -11.19 -10.02 17.70
C LYS A 61 -10.28 -10.29 18.89
N LYS A 62 -9.03 -9.81 18.86
CA LYS A 62 -8.09 -9.99 20.00
C LYS A 62 -8.53 -9.22 21.25
N ILE A 63 -9.28 -8.14 21.08
CA ILE A 63 -9.75 -7.25 22.15
C ILE A 63 -11.15 -7.66 22.60
N TRP A 64 -12.03 -7.99 21.66
CA TRP A 64 -13.43 -8.34 21.90
C TRP A 64 -13.85 -9.57 21.08
N PRO A 65 -13.57 -10.79 21.56
CA PRO A 65 -13.85 -12.02 20.80
C PRO A 65 -15.35 -12.34 20.68
N SER A 66 -16.17 -11.92 21.64
CA SER A 66 -17.58 -12.36 21.79
C SER A 66 -18.59 -11.59 20.92
N ALA A 67 -18.19 -10.49 20.29
CA ALA A 67 -19.08 -9.65 19.47
C ALA A 67 -18.84 -9.82 17.97
N ILE A 68 -17.98 -10.75 17.55
CA ILE A 68 -17.42 -10.72 16.18
C ILE A 68 -17.40 -12.10 15.53
N GLU A 69 -18.17 -12.26 14.46
CA GLU A 69 -17.93 -13.30 13.44
C GLU A 69 -16.78 -12.87 12.54
N THR A 70 -15.83 -13.78 12.27
CA THR A 70 -14.62 -13.46 11.50
C THR A 70 -14.51 -14.30 10.24
N GLU A 71 -14.21 -13.62 9.14
CA GLU A 71 -13.88 -14.21 7.84
C GLU A 71 -12.39 -14.64 7.81
N ASN A 72 -12.02 -15.58 6.93
CA ASN A 72 -10.63 -16.03 6.81
C ASN A 72 -9.77 -15.02 6.02
N ILE A 73 -9.25 -14.03 6.74
CA ILE A 73 -8.43 -12.96 6.15
C ILE A 73 -7.13 -13.48 5.53
N ARG A 74 -6.56 -14.57 6.05
CA ARG A 74 -5.28 -15.08 5.56
C ARG A 74 -5.39 -15.63 4.13
N GLU A 75 -6.46 -16.39 3.87
CA GLU A 75 -6.77 -16.90 2.54
C GLU A 75 -7.10 -15.77 1.56
N THR A 76 -7.83 -14.75 2.01
CA THR A 76 -8.10 -13.55 1.19
C THR A 76 -6.78 -12.91 0.78
N LEU A 77 -5.83 -12.79 1.69
CA LEU A 77 -4.57 -12.10 1.45
C LEU A 77 -3.60 -12.89 0.56
N GLU A 78 -3.52 -14.21 0.73
CA GLU A 78 -2.77 -15.09 -0.18
C GLU A 78 -3.28 -14.96 -1.63
N ASN A 79 -4.61 -14.86 -1.80
CA ASN A 79 -5.22 -14.61 -3.12
C ASN A 79 -4.82 -13.24 -3.70
N GLU A 80 -4.71 -12.20 -2.86
CA GLU A 80 -4.28 -10.87 -3.31
C GLU A 80 -2.81 -10.84 -3.75
N ILE A 81 -1.92 -11.55 -3.04
CA ILE A 81 -0.52 -11.71 -3.48
C ILE A 81 -0.49 -12.42 -4.85
N GLY A 82 -1.28 -13.48 -5.01
CA GLY A 82 -1.46 -14.13 -6.31
C GLY A 82 -1.90 -13.16 -7.40
N ALA A 83 -2.90 -12.32 -7.12
CA ALA A 83 -3.39 -11.33 -8.07
C ALA A 83 -2.31 -10.29 -8.45
N ILE A 84 -1.50 -9.83 -7.49
CA ILE A 84 -0.36 -8.94 -7.78
C ILE A 84 0.61 -9.59 -8.76
N LEU A 85 0.97 -10.85 -8.51
CA LEU A 85 1.90 -11.59 -9.37
C LEU A 85 1.34 -11.78 -10.78
N GLU A 86 0.05 -12.05 -10.93
CA GLU A 86 -0.57 -12.18 -12.26
C GLU A 86 -0.58 -10.86 -13.03
N VAL A 87 -0.83 -9.73 -12.35
CA VAL A 87 -0.73 -8.40 -12.97
C VAL A 87 0.72 -8.09 -13.33
N ALA A 88 1.68 -8.36 -12.45
CA ALA A 88 3.11 -8.17 -12.72
C ALA A 88 3.55 -8.99 -13.94
N LYS A 89 3.22 -10.28 -14.00
CA LYS A 89 3.53 -11.12 -15.17
C LYS A 89 2.91 -10.59 -16.46
N SER A 90 1.72 -9.99 -16.39
CA SER A 90 1.03 -9.41 -17.54
C SER A 90 1.74 -8.16 -18.08
N ILE A 91 2.41 -7.38 -17.22
CA ILE A 91 3.29 -6.27 -17.64
C ILE A 91 4.47 -6.82 -18.45
N GLY A 92 5.02 -7.96 -18.02
CA GLY A 92 6.15 -8.60 -18.66
C GLY A 92 7.50 -7.89 -18.43
N GLY A 93 8.57 -8.46 -18.98
CA GLY A 93 9.93 -7.97 -18.76
C GLY A 93 10.64 -8.60 -17.55
N GLU A 94 11.96 -8.43 -17.52
CA GLU A 94 12.81 -8.91 -16.42
C GLU A 94 12.45 -8.20 -15.10
N GLY A 95 12.36 -8.96 -14.01
CA GLY A 95 11.93 -8.50 -12.69
C GLY A 95 10.42 -8.60 -12.46
N PHE A 96 9.59 -8.67 -13.51
CA PHE A 96 8.14 -8.82 -13.40
C PHE A 96 7.67 -10.24 -13.71
N VAL A 97 8.28 -10.90 -14.70
CA VAL A 97 7.93 -12.28 -15.09
C VAL A 97 8.41 -13.30 -14.05
N ASP A 98 9.56 -13.05 -13.44
CA ASP A 98 10.23 -13.88 -12.43
C ASP A 98 9.92 -13.47 -10.99
N MET A 99 9.05 -12.47 -10.80
CA MET A 99 8.59 -12.02 -9.49
C MET A 99 7.93 -13.17 -8.71
N ALA A 100 8.34 -13.34 -7.46
CA ALA A 100 7.84 -14.35 -6.55
C ALA A 100 7.02 -13.73 -5.42
N SER A 101 6.21 -14.55 -4.74
CA SER A 101 5.45 -14.12 -3.56
C SER A 101 6.34 -13.48 -2.49
N LYS A 102 7.60 -13.95 -2.37
CA LYS A 102 8.57 -13.43 -1.41
C LYS A 102 8.90 -11.95 -1.64
N ASP A 103 9.01 -11.51 -2.89
CA ASP A 103 9.30 -10.11 -3.21
C ASP A 103 8.17 -9.18 -2.73
N ILE A 104 6.92 -9.64 -2.85
CA ILE A 104 5.75 -8.93 -2.34
C ILE A 104 5.69 -8.97 -0.81
N GLU A 105 5.96 -10.14 -0.22
CA GLU A 105 6.00 -10.30 1.24
C GLU A 105 7.05 -9.37 1.88
N ASP A 106 8.23 -9.24 1.26
CA ASP A 106 9.30 -8.35 1.74
C ASP A 106 8.86 -6.88 1.71
N LEU A 107 8.09 -6.47 0.70
CA LEU A 107 7.50 -5.14 0.63
C LEU A 107 6.39 -4.91 1.68
N LEU A 108 5.76 -6.00 2.14
CA LEU A 108 4.67 -5.97 3.13
C LEU A 108 5.19 -5.96 4.56
N VAL A 109 6.47 -6.28 4.80
CA VAL A 109 7.09 -6.17 6.11
C VAL A 109 6.89 -4.74 6.65
N GLU A 110 6.47 -4.65 7.91
CA GLU A 110 6.39 -3.37 8.62
C GLU A 110 7.78 -3.05 9.14
N GLU A 111 8.32 -1.89 8.76
CA GLU A 111 9.51 -1.34 9.42
C GLU A 111 9.12 -0.99 10.86
N GLU A 112 9.93 -1.43 11.83
CA GLU A 112 9.76 -0.99 13.21
C GLU A 112 10.02 0.51 13.25
N VAL A 113 8.99 1.27 13.58
CA VAL A 113 9.12 2.71 13.76
C VAL A 113 9.86 2.94 15.07
N ASP A 114 11.05 3.54 15.00
CA ASP A 114 11.80 3.92 16.19
C ASP A 114 11.05 5.05 16.91
N GLU A 115 10.68 4.80 18.16
CA GLU A 115 10.00 5.75 19.02
C GLU A 115 10.85 7.03 19.21
N ALA A 116 12.18 6.90 19.19
CA ALA A 116 13.08 8.05 19.26
C ALA A 116 12.97 8.96 18.03
N GLU A 117 12.87 8.40 16.82
CA GLU A 117 12.69 9.17 15.58
C GLU A 117 11.34 9.90 15.54
N LEU A 118 10.27 9.28 16.08
CA LEU A 118 8.96 9.92 16.20
C LEU A 118 8.98 11.13 17.12
N ILE A 119 9.66 11.03 18.26
CA ILE A 119 9.80 12.12 19.23
C ILE A 119 10.62 13.26 18.64
N GLU A 120 11.70 12.95 17.90
CA GLU A 120 12.53 13.95 17.24
C GLU A 120 11.71 14.74 16.21
N MET A 121 10.97 14.06 15.33
CA MET A 121 10.11 14.68 14.32
C MET A 121 9.02 15.56 14.95
N ALA A 122 8.36 15.09 16.01
CA ALA A 122 7.34 15.88 16.73
C ALA A 122 7.93 17.12 17.43
N SER A 123 9.20 17.08 17.81
CA SER A 123 9.89 18.20 18.47
C SER A 123 10.37 19.29 17.49
N LEU A 124 10.61 18.94 16.22
CA LEU A 124 11.02 19.87 15.17
C LEU A 124 9.88 20.80 14.73
N ASP A 125 8.62 20.34 14.78
CA ASP A 125 7.43 21.12 14.43
C ASP A 125 7.07 22.18 15.49
N ALA A 126 7.47 21.97 16.74
CA ALA A 126 7.21 22.93 17.83
C ALA A 126 8.12 24.19 17.76
N ASN A 127 9.22 24.13 17.01
CA ASN A 127 10.21 25.21 16.94
C ASN A 127 10.12 26.10 15.69
N GLN A 128 9.14 25.87 14.80
CA GLN A 128 8.94 26.67 13.58
C GLN A 128 7.75 27.64 13.64
N ILE A 129 7.12 27.81 14.79
CA ILE A 129 6.05 28.81 14.99
C ILE A 129 6.57 29.94 15.86
N ASP A 130 7.46 30.79 15.32
CA ASP A 130 7.70 32.12 15.91
C ASP A 130 8.21 33.13 14.85
N PHE A 131 7.31 34.06 14.51
CA PHE A 131 7.47 35.41 13.94
C PHE A 131 7.99 35.62 12.50
N GLU A 132 7.05 35.68 11.54
CA GLU A 132 7.05 36.74 10.51
C GLU A 132 5.74 37.52 10.63
N ASP A 133 5.68 38.45 11.58
CA ASP A 133 4.72 39.56 11.54
C ASP A 133 5.37 40.80 12.16
N ALA A 134 6.24 41.47 11.38
CA ALA A 134 6.59 42.88 11.50
C ALA A 134 7.57 43.29 10.39
N SER A 135 7.05 43.79 9.27
CA SER A 135 7.48 45.09 8.70
C SER A 135 6.54 45.60 7.63
#